data_AF-A0A0H3A4K6-F1
#
_entry.id   AF-A0A0H3A4K6-F1
#
_cell.length_a   1.000
_cell.length_b   1.000
_cell.length_c   1.000
_cell.angle_alpha   90.00
_cell.angle_beta   90.00
_cell.angle_gamma   90.00
#
_symmetry.space_group_name_H-M   'P 1'
#
loop_
_entity.id
_entity.type
_entity.pdbx_description
1 polymer ?
#
loop_
_entity_poly.entity_id
_entity_poly.type
_entity_poly.pdbx_seq_one_letter_code
_entity_poly.pdbx_strand_id
1 'polypeptide(L)'
;MKAATAKMRRVEWNCNRYLRVERTVMKFQDTYFSREDRYSIGVESTSGRYYASIPVSNGILDYEEYYELTPDQYHQFLNDRGAAIDFVEACRRHEHDDLLLQQPGSNRGTSA
;
A
#
# COMPACT_ATOMS: atom_id res chain seq x y z
N MET A 1 -38.49 32.89 46.09
CA MET A 1 -37.41 33.88 45.91
C MET A 1 -36.07 33.21 46.20
N LYS A 2 -35.17 33.15 45.20
CA LYS A 2 -33.69 32.94 45.29
C LYS A 2 -33.22 31.61 45.94
N ALA A 3 -32.19 30.88 45.51
CA ALA A 3 -31.07 31.15 44.61
C ALA A 3 -30.40 29.83 44.13
N ALA A 4 -29.68 29.97 43.02
CA ALA A 4 -28.38 29.37 42.69
C ALA A 4 -28.26 27.85 42.45
N THR A 5 -28.49 27.50 41.19
CA THR A 5 -27.70 26.53 40.41
C THR A 5 -26.21 26.92 40.38
N ALA A 6 -25.30 25.97 40.59
CA ALA A 6 -23.93 26.01 40.08
C ALA A 6 -23.34 24.60 40.01
N LYS A 7 -23.57 23.92 38.87
CA LYS A 7 -22.99 22.62 38.54
C LYS A 7 -21.53 22.84 38.11
N MET A 8 -20.62 22.04 38.66
CA MET A 8 -19.19 22.03 38.36
C MET A 8 -18.90 22.14 36.86
N ARG A 9 -18.00 23.05 36.51
CA ARG A 9 -17.51 23.27 35.16
C ARG A 9 -16.73 22.04 34.69
N ARG A 10 -17.32 21.27 33.78
CA ARG A 10 -16.57 20.32 32.97
C ARG A 10 -15.90 21.14 31.86
N VAL A 11 -14.58 21.13 31.84
CA VAL A 11 -13.79 21.78 30.80
C VAL A 11 -14.05 21.02 29.50
N GLU A 12 -14.93 21.53 28.65
CA GLU A 12 -15.09 21.08 27.28
C GLU A 12 -13.87 21.55 26.49
N TRP A 13 -12.89 20.64 26.38
CA TRP A 13 -11.82 20.79 25.40
C TRP A 13 -12.41 20.67 24.01
N ASN A 14 -12.70 21.83 23.41
CA ASN A 14 -12.98 21.98 21.99
C ASN A 14 -11.75 21.53 21.19
N CYS A 15 -11.72 20.27 20.77
CA CYS A 15 -10.77 19.75 19.81
C CYS A 15 -11.43 19.61 18.42
N ASN A 16 -12.15 20.64 17.98
CA ASN A 16 -12.75 20.68 16.64
C ASN A 16 -11.98 21.67 15.76
N ARG A 17 -10.71 21.34 15.52
CA ARG A 17 -9.87 21.95 14.49
C ARG A 17 -8.78 20.98 14.05
N TYR A 18 -9.19 19.81 13.56
CA TYR A 18 -8.36 19.09 12.60
C TYR A 18 -9.27 18.70 11.44
N LEU A 19 -8.89 19.25 10.29
CA LEU A 19 -9.47 18.95 8.99
C LEU A 19 -9.72 17.45 8.86
N ARG A 20 -10.96 17.07 8.52
CA ARG A 20 -11.31 15.74 8.04
C ARG A 20 -10.60 15.55 6.69
N VAL A 21 -9.32 15.21 6.75
CA VAL A 21 -8.69 14.49 5.65
C VAL A 21 -9.28 13.09 5.78
N GLU A 22 -10.27 12.77 4.95
CA GLU A 22 -10.52 11.37 4.62
C GLU A 22 -9.20 10.87 4.04
N ARG A 23 -8.34 10.31 4.91
CA ARG A 23 -7.21 9.53 4.45
C ARG A 23 -7.84 8.35 3.76
N THR A 24 -7.97 8.40 2.45
CA THR A 24 -8.30 7.23 1.66
C THR A 24 -7.15 6.26 1.89
N VAL A 25 -7.36 5.33 2.81
CA VAL A 25 -6.42 4.24 3.06
C VAL A 25 -6.37 3.47 1.75
N MET A 26 -5.22 3.49 1.06
CA MET A 26 -5.03 2.66 -0.13
C MET A 26 -5.29 1.21 0.26
N LYS A 27 -6.14 0.54 -0.52
CA LYS A 27 -6.54 -0.85 -0.27
C LYS A 27 -6.07 -1.69 -1.42
N PHE A 28 -5.21 -2.65 -1.14
CA PHE A 28 -4.69 -3.58 -2.15
C PHE A 28 -5.49 -4.88 -2.06
N GLN A 29 -6.09 -5.30 -3.17
CA GLN A 29 -6.83 -6.55 -3.28
C GLN A 29 -6.11 -7.49 -4.24
N ASP A 30 -5.61 -8.61 -3.72
CA ASP A 30 -4.95 -9.62 -4.53
C ASP A 30 -5.97 -10.35 -5.42
N THR A 31 -5.64 -10.47 -6.70
CA THR A 31 -6.32 -11.33 -7.68
C THR A 31 -5.61 -12.69 -7.76
N TYR A 32 -4.28 -12.68 -7.70
CA TYR A 32 -3.44 -13.85 -7.78
C TYR A 32 -2.28 -13.73 -6.80
N PHE A 33 -1.86 -14.86 -6.24
CA PHE A 33 -0.72 -14.95 -5.32
C PHE A 33 0.08 -16.21 -5.61
N SER A 34 1.39 -16.07 -5.84
CA SER A 34 2.34 -17.17 -5.94
C SER A 34 3.19 -17.22 -4.67
N ARG A 35 2.99 -18.28 -3.87
CA ARG A 35 3.84 -18.55 -2.71
C ARG A 35 5.24 -19.05 -3.10
N GLU A 36 5.33 -19.78 -4.20
CA GLU A 36 6.59 -20.37 -4.69
C GLU A 36 7.54 -19.28 -5.21
N ASP A 37 7.01 -18.36 -6.04
CA ASP A 37 7.81 -17.29 -6.65
C ASP A 37 7.77 -15.97 -5.85
N ARG A 38 6.99 -15.96 -4.76
CA ARG A 38 6.83 -14.85 -3.80
C ARG A 38 6.44 -13.52 -4.48
N TYR A 39 5.26 -13.49 -5.09
CA TYR A 39 4.63 -12.25 -5.57
C TYR A 39 3.10 -12.33 -5.54
N SER A 40 2.46 -11.15 -5.57
CA SER A 40 1.02 -11.00 -5.80
C SER A 40 0.75 -10.16 -7.05
N ILE A 41 -0.43 -10.35 -7.66
CA ILE A 41 -0.99 -9.47 -8.69
C ILE A 41 -2.39 -9.06 -8.24
N GLY A 42 -2.74 -7.77 -8.35
CA GLY A 42 -4.01 -7.29 -7.84
C GLY A 42 -4.45 -5.92 -8.35
N VAL A 43 -5.48 -5.39 -7.69
CA VAL A 43 -6.05 -4.07 -7.96
C VAL A 43 -6.06 -3.23 -6.69
N GLU A 44 -5.57 -2.00 -6.76
CA GLU A 44 -5.69 -1.00 -5.70
C GLU A 44 -7.09 -0.39 -5.77
N SER A 45 -7.92 -0.63 -4.76
CA SER A 45 -9.36 -0.37 -4.80
C SER A 45 -9.74 1.12 -4.79
N THR A 46 -8.84 2.03 -4.41
CA THR A 46 -9.12 3.46 -4.38
C THR A 46 -9.04 4.10 -5.75
N SER A 47 -7.99 3.77 -6.50
CA SER A 47 -7.67 4.33 -7.82
C SER A 47 -8.02 3.39 -8.97
N GLY A 48 -8.25 2.11 -8.70
CA GLY A 48 -8.48 1.07 -9.72
C GLY A 48 -7.20 0.65 -10.44
N ARG A 49 -6.02 1.05 -9.95
CA ARG A 49 -4.73 0.71 -10.56
C ARG A 49 -4.40 -0.76 -10.36
N TYR A 50 -3.86 -1.37 -11.41
CA TYR A 50 -3.33 -2.72 -11.35
C TYR A 50 -1.93 -2.72 -10.75
N TYR A 51 -1.58 -3.78 -10.04
CA TYR A 51 -0.25 -3.90 -9.46
C TYR A 51 0.28 -5.32 -9.48
N ALA A 52 1.61 -5.43 -9.43
CA ALA A 52 2.34 -6.58 -8.92
C ALA A 52 3.00 -6.18 -7.60
N SER A 53 3.03 -7.07 -6.60
CA SER A 53 3.74 -6.84 -5.35
C SER A 53 4.78 -7.91 -5.06
N ILE A 54 5.86 -7.50 -4.40
CA ILE A 54 6.92 -8.38 -3.92
C ILE A 54 7.23 -8.08 -2.45
N PRO A 55 7.47 -9.11 -1.62
CA PRO A 55 8.00 -8.92 -0.29
C PRO A 55 9.46 -8.47 -0.38
N VAL A 56 9.81 -7.44 0.37
CA VAL A 56 11.15 -6.90 0.54
C VAL A 56 11.48 -6.85 2.03
N SER A 57 12.71 -7.20 2.40
CA SER A 57 13.19 -7.08 3.76
C SER A 57 14.32 -6.08 3.82
N ASN A 58 14.34 -5.19 4.80
CA ASN A 58 15.53 -4.36 5.07
C ASN A 58 16.37 -4.86 6.25
N GLY A 59 16.17 -6.12 6.65
CA GLY A 59 16.80 -6.73 7.83
C GLY A 59 16.21 -6.26 9.17
N ILE A 60 15.35 -5.24 9.17
CA ILE A 60 14.66 -4.70 10.34
C ILE A 60 13.14 -4.92 10.23
N LEU A 61 12.59 -4.75 9.03
CA LEU A 61 11.17 -4.91 8.72
C LEU A 61 11.00 -5.58 7.35
N ASP A 62 10.04 -6.50 7.29
CA ASP A 62 9.49 -7.01 6.04
C ASP A 62 8.33 -6.12 5.61
N TYR A 63 8.34 -5.69 4.36
CA TYR A 63 7.31 -4.87 3.76
C TYR A 63 7.05 -5.29 2.31
N GLU A 64 5.94 -4.83 1.73
CA GLU A 64 5.59 -5.11 0.34
C GLU A 64 5.91 -3.89 -0.54
N GLU A 65 6.62 -4.11 -1.64
CA GLU A 65 6.75 -3.12 -2.71
C GLU A 65 5.69 -3.38 -3.77
N TYR A 66 4.98 -2.33 -4.19
CA TYR A 66 3.90 -2.40 -5.17
C TYR A 66 4.29 -1.66 -6.44
N TYR A 67 4.27 -2.35 -7.57
CA TYR A 67 4.63 -1.84 -8.88
C TYR A 67 3.37 -1.71 -9.73
N GLU A 68 3.16 -0.54 -10.33
CA GLU A 68 2.02 -0.30 -11.23
C GLU A 68 2.13 -1.16 -12.49
N LEU A 69 1.01 -1.77 -12.88
CA LEU A 69 0.89 -2.52 -14.12
C LEU A 69 -0.03 -1.79 -15.09
N THR A 70 0.29 -1.87 -16.38
CA THR A 70 -0.70 -1.57 -17.42
C THR A 70 -1.80 -2.65 -17.44
N PRO A 71 -3.01 -2.35 -17.97
CA PRO A 71 -4.06 -3.35 -18.11
C PRO A 71 -3.62 -4.59 -18.91
N ASP A 72 -2.83 -4.38 -19.97
CA ASP A 72 -2.33 -5.47 -20.81
C ASP A 72 -1.35 -6.37 -20.04
N GLN A 73 -0.41 -5.78 -19.28
CA GLN A 73 0.49 -6.55 -18.41
C GLN A 73 -0.30 -7.31 -17.34
N TYR A 74 -1.28 -6.69 -16.70
CA TYR A 74 -2.12 -7.35 -15.70
C TYR A 74 -2.80 -8.60 -16.28
N HIS A 75 -3.44 -8.48 -17.44
CA HIS A 75 -4.09 -9.62 -18.08
C HIS A 75 -3.08 -10.66 -18.57
N GLN A 76 -1.93 -10.24 -19.12
CA GLN A 76 -0.88 -11.15 -19.56
C GLN A 76 -0.34 -11.97 -18.39
N PHE A 77 0.05 -11.32 -17.29
CA PHE A 77 0.67 -11.97 -16.14
C PHE A 77 -0.27 -12.94 -15.41
N LEU A 78 -1.59 -12.70 -15.46
CA LEU A 78 -2.58 -13.67 -14.96
C LEU A 78 -2.69 -14.94 -15.81
N ASN A 79 -2.34 -14.86 -17.10
CA ASN A 79 -2.42 -15.99 -18.03
C ASN A 79 -1.06 -16.65 -18.30
N ASP A 80 0.04 -15.93 -18.09
CA ASP A 80 1.41 -16.37 -18.33
C ASP A 80 2.29 -16.13 -17.10
N ARG A 81 2.47 -17.20 -16.31
CA ARG A 81 3.31 -17.19 -15.11
C ARG A 81 4.77 -16.86 -15.43
N GLY A 82 5.29 -17.27 -16.60
CA GLY A 82 6.69 -17.01 -16.96
C GLY A 82 6.94 -15.52 -17.15
N ALA A 83 6.06 -14.85 -17.90
CA ALA A 83 6.11 -13.40 -18.08
C ALA A 83 5.99 -12.63 -16.75
N ALA A 84 5.15 -13.10 -15.82
CA ALA A 84 5.02 -12.51 -14.49
C ALA A 84 6.31 -12.63 -13.66
N ILE A 85 6.95 -13.81 -13.69
CA ILE A 85 8.21 -14.05 -12.99
C ILE A 85 9.32 -13.16 -13.54
N ASP A 86 9.47 -13.09 -14.87
CA ASP A 86 10.52 -12.27 -15.50
C ASP A 86 10.41 -10.79 -15.07
N PHE A 87 9.19 -10.27 -15.02
CA PHE A 87 8.92 -8.91 -14.54
C PHE A 87 9.25 -8.73 -13.06
N VAL A 88 8.77 -9.64 -12.21
CA VAL A 88 9.01 -9.62 -10.75
C VAL A 88 10.51 -9.69 -10.43
N GLU A 89 11.27 -10.50 -11.15
CA GLU A 89 12.72 -10.58 -10.98
C GLU A 89 13.42 -9.28 -11.41
N ALA A 90 12.91 -8.58 -12.44
CA ALA A 90 13.39 -7.24 -12.79
C ALA A 90 13.10 -6.21 -11.69
N CYS A 91 11.92 -6.28 -11.07
CA CYS A 91 11.59 -5.46 -9.89
C CYS A 91 12.54 -5.73 -8.71
N ARG A 92 12.90 -6.99 -8.43
CA ARG A 92 13.90 -7.35 -7.40
C ARG A 92 15.28 -6.75 -7.68
N ARG A 93 15.63 -6.56 -8.95
CA ARG A 93 16.87 -5.88 -9.38
C ARG A 93 16.76 -4.36 -9.41
N HIS A 94 15.63 -3.78 -8.97
CA HIS A 94 15.34 -2.35 -8.99
C HIS A 94 15.32 -1.72 -10.39
N GLU A 95 15.05 -2.53 -11.43
CA GLU A 95 15.02 -2.07 -12.82
C GLU A 95 13.73 -1.30 -13.17
N HIS A 96 12.71 -1.37 -12.30
CA HIS A 96 11.38 -0.78 -12.50
C HIS A 96 10.93 0.13 -11.35
N ASP A 97 11.88 0.78 -10.68
CA ASP A 97 11.58 1.69 -9.56
C ASP A 97 10.71 2.88 -9.96
N ASP A 98 10.73 3.27 -11.24
CA ASP A 98 9.86 4.28 -11.82
C ASP A 98 8.37 3.92 -11.75
N LEU A 99 8.05 2.62 -11.61
CA LEU A 99 6.68 2.11 -11.51
C LEU A 99 6.20 1.94 -10.05
N LEU A 100 7.00 2.31 -9.04
CA LEU A 100 6.62 2.14 -7.64
C LEU A 100 5.43 3.02 -7.26
N LEU A 101 4.34 2.37 -6.82
CA LEU A 101 3.15 3.04 -6.29
C LEU A 101 3.40 3.69 -4.93
N GLN A 102 4.42 3.23 -4.21
CA GLN A 102 4.85 3.77 -2.93
C GLN A 102 6.36 3.99 -2.98
N GLN A 103 6.80 5.25 -2.86
CA GLN A 103 8.23 5.54 -2.85
C GLN A 103 8.89 4.95 -1.60
N PRO A 104 10.01 4.24 -1.75
CA PRO A 104 10.73 3.67 -0.63
C PRO A 104 11.33 4.80 0.21
N GLY A 105 11.38 4.60 1.53
CA GLY A 105 12.06 5.53 2.44
C GLY A 105 13.59 5.49 2.26
N SER A 106 14.30 6.40 2.93
CA SER A 106 15.78 6.55 2.81
C SER A 106 16.59 5.30 3.14
N ASN A 107 16.03 4.33 3.87
CA ASN A 107 16.64 3.03 4.17
C ASN A 107 15.87 1.92 3.46
N ARG A 108 15.96 1.89 2.12
CA ARG A 108 15.38 0.80 1.32
C ARG A 108 16.15 -0.50 1.58
N GLY A 109 15.42 -1.60 1.78
CA GLY A 109 16.01 -2.93 2.00
C GLY A 109 16.57 -3.55 0.73
N THR A 110 17.22 -4.70 0.90
CA THR A 110 17.62 -5.58 -0.21
C THR A 110 16.56 -6.67 -0.36
N SER A 111 16.17 -7.03 -1.59
CA SER A 111 15.22 -8.13 -1.83
C SER A 111 15.67 -9.40 -1.09
N ALA A 112 14.79 -9.99 -0.29
CA ALA A 112 15.06 -11.20 0.50
C ALA A 112 14.61 -12.47 -0.20
#